data_AF-A0A5E4P766-F1
#
_entry.id   AF-A0A5E4P766-F1
#
_cell.length_a   1.000
_cell.length_b   1.000
_cell.length_c   1.000
_cell.angle_alpha   90.00
_cell.angle_beta   90.00
_cell.angle_gamma   90.00
#
_symmetry.space_group_name_H-M   'P 1'
#
loop_
_entity.id
_entity.type
_entity.pdbx_description
1 polymer ?
#
loop_
_entity_poly.entity_id
_entity_poly.type
_entity_poly.pdbx_seq_one_letter_code
_entity_poly.pdbx_strand_id
1 'polypeptide(L)'
;MNIYCNVTITAWMNPNPVQIGGYTSIFCKGYQSSYTGYEFQFNAANKFQFRINPTSSSTVYVPGTSAEIVRGSWQQGGAVYNGTNITFYRNGLMTSSHAAGGQLYPAPGQNARLGSYVSAVDYQFNGTLDELRISSVARSADWIKAEYGQTYVVGSEQAN
;
A
#
# COMPACT_ATOMS: atom_id res chain seq x y z
N MET A 1 -8.29 -0.60 13.83
CA MET A 1 -8.28 0.85 13.54
C MET A 1 -9.32 1.15 12.47
N ASN A 2 -10.23 2.08 12.73
CA ASN A 2 -11.19 2.57 11.72
C ASN A 2 -10.67 3.89 11.18
N ILE A 3 -10.43 3.96 9.89
CA ILE A 3 -9.95 5.13 9.18
C ILE A 3 -11.03 5.51 8.17
N TYR A 4 -11.47 6.77 8.18
CA TYR A 4 -12.69 7.18 7.47
C TYR A 4 -12.42 8.07 6.25
N CYS A 5 -11.31 8.79 6.22
CA CYS A 5 -11.05 9.80 5.17
C CYS A 5 -9.61 9.78 4.65
N ASN A 6 -8.62 9.50 5.51
CA ASN A 6 -7.21 9.70 5.18
C ASN A 6 -6.39 8.51 5.66
N VAL A 7 -5.53 7.93 4.82
CA VAL A 7 -4.62 6.86 5.26
C VAL A 7 -3.24 7.03 4.65
N THR A 8 -2.19 6.81 5.43
CA THR A 8 -0.84 6.58 4.93
C THR A 8 -0.44 5.15 5.25
N ILE A 9 0.07 4.45 4.25
CA ILE A 9 0.65 3.11 4.40
C ILE A 9 2.05 3.16 3.82
N THR A 10 3.06 2.73 4.59
CA THR A 10 4.43 2.57 4.13
C THR A 10 4.97 1.22 4.58
N ALA A 11 5.85 0.61 3.79
CA ALA A 11 6.54 -0.62 4.15
C ALA A 11 7.88 -0.70 3.42
N TRP A 12 8.86 -1.34 4.04
CA TRP A 12 9.98 -1.91 3.32
C TRP A 12 9.55 -3.24 2.73
N MET A 13 9.95 -3.50 1.48
CA MET A 13 9.59 -4.73 0.79
C MET A 13 10.69 -5.21 -0.14
N ASN A 14 10.83 -6.52 -0.24
CA ASN A 14 11.64 -7.21 -1.24
C ASN A 14 10.76 -8.26 -1.94
N PRO A 15 10.09 -7.90 -3.05
CA PRO A 15 9.25 -8.81 -3.81
C PRO A 15 10.07 -9.94 -4.42
N ASN A 16 9.50 -11.14 -4.52
CA ASN A 16 10.19 -12.29 -5.09
C ASN A 16 10.66 -12.02 -6.54
N PRO A 17 11.96 -12.24 -6.87
CA PRO A 17 12.52 -11.94 -8.19
C PRO A 17 11.90 -12.75 -9.34
N VAL A 18 11.35 -13.94 -9.06
CA VAL A 18 10.80 -14.84 -10.09
C VAL A 18 9.28 -14.79 -10.20
N GLN A 19 8.59 -14.02 -9.35
CA GLN A 19 7.14 -13.87 -9.51
C GLN A 19 6.82 -13.05 -10.76
N ILE A 20 6.11 -13.65 -11.72
CA ILE A 20 5.64 -12.98 -12.92
C ILE A 20 4.12 -12.78 -12.85
N GLY A 21 3.68 -11.53 -12.96
CA GLY A 21 2.27 -11.17 -12.95
C GLY A 21 1.54 -11.46 -11.62
N GLY A 22 0.21 -11.36 -11.68
CA GLY A 22 -0.69 -11.60 -10.54
C GLY A 22 -0.85 -10.40 -9.60
N TYR A 23 -1.93 -10.43 -8.81
CA TYR A 23 -2.17 -9.47 -7.73
C TYR A 23 -1.60 -10.02 -6.43
N THR A 24 -1.01 -9.15 -5.61
CA THR A 24 -0.59 -9.52 -4.25
C THR A 24 -0.82 -8.36 -3.29
N SER A 25 -1.39 -8.63 -2.12
CA SER A 25 -1.74 -7.57 -1.16
C SER A 25 -0.57 -7.29 -0.20
N ILE A 26 -0.21 -6.02 -0.06
CA ILE A 26 0.72 -5.56 0.99
C ILE A 26 -0.08 -5.35 2.29
N PHE A 27 -1.21 -4.66 2.18
CA PHE A 27 -2.14 -4.41 3.26
C PHE A 27 -3.57 -4.48 2.75
N CYS A 28 -4.44 -5.20 3.45
CA CYS A 28 -5.86 -5.25 3.14
C CYS A 28 -6.69 -5.00 4.40
N LYS A 29 -7.63 -4.07 4.32
CA LYS A 29 -8.72 -3.91 5.29
C LYS A 29 -10.02 -3.89 4.53
N GLY A 30 -10.58 -5.07 4.33
CA GLY A 30 -11.92 -5.27 3.79
C GLY A 30 -11.97 -5.73 2.34
N TYR A 31 -13.14 -6.20 1.92
CA TYR A 31 -13.30 -6.96 0.68
C TYR A 31 -13.97 -6.15 -0.43
N GLN A 32 -13.42 -6.22 -1.65
CA GLN A 32 -14.00 -5.57 -2.83
C GLN A 32 -15.46 -5.98 -3.07
N SER A 33 -15.81 -7.27 -3.03
CA SER A 33 -17.19 -7.73 -3.26
C SER A 33 -18.16 -7.34 -2.16
N SER A 34 -17.66 -6.92 -0.98
CA SER A 34 -18.49 -6.36 0.10
C SER A 34 -18.61 -4.83 0.02
N TYR A 35 -17.92 -4.20 -0.93
CA TYR A 35 -17.80 -2.73 -1.05
C TYR A 35 -17.36 -2.06 0.26
N THR A 36 -16.43 -2.69 0.98
CA THR A 36 -15.94 -2.16 2.26
C THR A 36 -14.42 -2.00 2.27
N GLY A 37 -13.99 -0.95 2.95
CA GLY A 37 -12.61 -0.64 3.27
C GLY A 37 -11.72 -0.40 2.06
N TYR A 38 -10.45 -0.82 2.15
CA TYR A 38 -9.39 -0.43 1.23
C TYR A 38 -8.24 -1.44 1.22
N GLU A 39 -7.41 -1.32 0.19
CA GLU A 39 -6.28 -2.23 -0.03
C GLU A 39 -5.13 -1.52 -0.73
N PHE A 40 -3.92 -1.82 -0.28
CA PHE A 40 -2.67 -1.50 -0.95
C PHE A 40 -2.03 -2.79 -1.47
N GLN A 41 -1.82 -2.87 -2.78
CA GLN A 41 -1.43 -4.11 -3.46
C GLN A 41 -0.43 -3.87 -4.60
N PHE A 42 0.15 -4.95 -5.10
CA PHE A 42 0.69 -5.03 -6.44
C PHE A 42 -0.42 -5.45 -7.41
N ASN A 43 -0.44 -4.84 -8.59
CA ASN A 43 -1.26 -5.31 -9.70
C ASN A 43 -0.48 -6.28 -10.61
N ALA A 44 -1.18 -6.90 -11.57
CA ALA A 44 -0.59 -7.82 -12.53
C ALA A 44 0.55 -7.22 -13.39
N ALA A 45 0.66 -5.89 -13.46
CA ALA A 45 1.74 -5.18 -14.15
C ALA A 45 2.91 -4.81 -13.21
N ASN A 46 2.99 -5.42 -12.01
CA ASN A 46 4.06 -5.17 -11.04
C ASN A 46 4.16 -3.72 -10.57
N LYS A 47 3.02 -3.03 -10.53
CA LYS A 47 2.90 -1.67 -10.04
C LYS A 47 2.14 -1.69 -8.73
N PHE A 48 2.49 -0.75 -7.84
CA PHE A 48 1.63 -0.46 -6.71
C PHE A 48 0.27 -0.01 -7.22
N GLN A 49 -0.79 -0.48 -6.58
CA GLN A 49 -2.15 -0.07 -6.80
C GLN A 49 -2.86 0.06 -5.46
N PHE A 50 -3.81 0.98 -5.40
CA PHE A 50 -4.62 1.18 -4.22
C PHE A 50 -6.08 1.11 -4.61
N ARG A 51 -6.86 0.43 -3.78
CA ARG A 51 -8.30 0.31 -3.90
C ARG A 51 -8.95 1.01 -2.73
N ILE A 52 -9.96 1.82 -3.00
CA ILE A 52 -10.92 2.29 -1.98
C ILE A 52 -12.32 1.81 -2.35
N ASN A 53 -13.14 1.53 -1.34
CA ASN A 53 -14.57 1.38 -1.51
C ASN A 53 -15.24 2.59 -0.88
N PRO A 54 -15.69 3.59 -1.67
CA PRO A 54 -16.16 4.84 -1.10
C PRO A 54 -17.61 4.81 -0.60
N THR A 55 -18.39 3.83 -1.05
CA THR A 55 -19.78 3.60 -0.60
C THR A 55 -20.01 2.09 -0.43
N SER A 56 -21.17 1.72 0.11
CA SER A 56 -21.64 0.33 0.21
C SER A 56 -21.94 -0.37 -1.13
N SER A 57 -21.65 0.28 -2.25
CA SER A 57 -21.98 -0.21 -3.60
C SER A 57 -20.96 0.21 -4.67
N SER A 58 -19.79 0.72 -4.27
CA SER A 58 -18.79 1.19 -5.23
C SER A 58 -17.37 0.80 -4.84
N THR A 59 -16.54 0.63 -5.87
CA THR A 59 -15.11 0.33 -5.75
C THR A 59 -14.35 1.21 -6.73
N VAL A 60 -13.23 1.76 -6.30
CA VAL A 60 -12.30 2.53 -7.13
C VAL A 60 -10.92 1.91 -7.02
N TYR A 61 -10.36 1.50 -8.15
CA TYR A 61 -8.95 1.14 -8.31
C TYR A 61 -8.26 2.27 -9.06
N VAL A 62 -7.15 2.79 -8.53
CA VAL A 62 -6.33 3.75 -9.28
C VAL A 62 -5.30 3.02 -10.16
N PRO A 63 -4.84 3.63 -11.28
CA PRO A 63 -3.88 3.00 -12.20
C PRO A 63 -2.54 2.59 -11.57
N GLY A 64 -2.15 3.21 -10.45
CA GLY A 64 -0.96 2.84 -9.69
C GLY A 64 0.28 3.70 -9.93
N THR A 65 1.47 3.16 -9.63
CA THR A 65 2.76 3.83 -9.91
C THR A 65 3.00 4.06 -11.42
N SER A 66 3.77 5.10 -11.75
CA SER A 66 4.16 5.40 -13.13
C SER A 66 5.06 4.31 -13.74
N ALA A 67 5.95 3.72 -12.95
CA ALA A 67 6.85 2.63 -13.32
C ALA A 67 6.64 1.38 -12.44
N GLU A 68 7.16 0.24 -12.91
CA GLU A 68 7.17 -1.00 -12.14
C GLU A 68 8.06 -0.91 -10.89
N ILE A 69 7.76 -1.75 -9.91
CA ILE A 69 8.56 -1.95 -8.70
C ILE A 69 9.66 -2.97 -8.98
N VAL A 70 10.85 -2.76 -8.42
CA VAL A 70 11.99 -3.66 -8.66
C VAL A 70 11.83 -4.89 -7.78
N ARG A 71 11.88 -6.07 -8.40
CA ARG A 71 11.84 -7.35 -7.69
C ARG A 71 13.24 -7.76 -7.25
N GLY A 72 13.34 -8.57 -6.19
CA GLY A 72 14.61 -9.07 -5.66
C GLY A 72 15.49 -8.00 -5.04
N SER A 73 14.92 -6.84 -4.70
CA SER A 73 15.65 -5.72 -4.09
C SER A 73 14.79 -5.05 -3.04
N TRP A 74 15.40 -4.67 -1.92
CA TRP A 74 14.74 -3.89 -0.88
C TRP A 74 14.39 -2.50 -1.40
N GLN A 75 13.13 -2.11 -1.27
CA GLN A 75 12.62 -0.79 -1.58
C GLN A 75 11.59 -0.39 -0.54
N GLN A 76 11.54 0.88 -0.20
CA GLN A 76 10.41 1.43 0.56
C GLN A 76 9.29 1.75 -0.43
N GLY A 77 8.10 1.21 -0.20
CA GLY A 77 6.89 1.54 -0.94
C GLY A 77 5.88 2.26 -0.05
N GLY A 78 5.12 3.18 -0.62
CA GLY A 78 4.09 3.89 0.14
C GLY A 78 2.90 4.36 -0.69
N ALA A 79 1.77 4.50 -0.01
CA ALA A 79 0.55 5.10 -0.54
C ALA A 79 -0.05 6.07 0.49
N VAL A 80 -0.38 7.28 0.04
CA VAL A 80 -1.06 8.31 0.83
C VAL A 80 -2.40 8.60 0.19
N TYR A 81 -3.47 8.39 0.94
CA TYR A 81 -4.82 8.81 0.62
C TYR A 81 -5.22 10.00 1.49
N ASN A 82 -5.68 11.09 0.87
CA ASN A 82 -6.07 12.33 1.57
C ASN A 82 -7.57 12.65 1.47
N GLY A 83 -8.40 11.69 1.06
CA GLY A 83 -9.83 11.87 0.82
C GLY A 83 -10.22 12.34 -0.59
N THR A 84 -9.24 12.76 -1.40
CA THR A 84 -9.46 13.23 -2.79
C THR A 84 -8.49 12.64 -3.79
N ASN A 85 -7.28 12.30 -3.35
CA ASN A 85 -6.21 11.78 -4.18
C ASN A 85 -5.50 10.62 -3.47
N ILE A 86 -5.02 9.67 -4.26
CA ILE A 86 -4.08 8.63 -3.85
C ILE A 86 -2.73 8.92 -4.50
N THR A 87 -1.73 9.14 -3.67
CA THR A 87 -0.34 9.39 -4.10
C THR A 87 0.54 8.21 -3.73
N PHE A 88 1.34 7.73 -4.69
CA PHE A 88 2.27 6.63 -4.49
C PHE A 88 3.70 7.11 -4.36
N TYR A 89 4.47 6.44 -3.51
CA TYR A 89 5.87 6.73 -3.23
C TYR A 89 6.72 5.47 -3.38
N ARG A 90 7.96 5.64 -3.84
CA ARG A 90 9.02 4.62 -3.86
C ARG A 90 10.32 5.27 -3.38
N ASN A 91 10.95 4.68 -2.37
CA ASN A 91 12.20 5.17 -1.76
C ASN A 91 12.13 6.66 -1.39
N GLY A 92 11.08 7.06 -0.68
CA GLY A 92 10.87 8.46 -0.27
C GLY A 92 10.42 9.43 -1.37
N LEU A 93 10.35 9.01 -2.63
CA LEU A 93 10.02 9.88 -3.77
C LEU A 93 8.64 9.57 -4.34
N MET A 94 7.89 10.63 -4.67
CA MET A 94 6.59 10.52 -5.34
C MET A 94 6.76 9.90 -6.73
N THR A 95 5.86 8.99 -7.09
CA THR A 95 5.87 8.30 -8.39
C THR A 95 4.66 8.64 -9.25
N SER A 96 3.49 8.84 -8.64
CA SER A 96 2.24 9.22 -9.29
C SER A 96 1.21 9.71 -8.26
N SER A 97 0.21 10.47 -8.73
CA SER A 97 -0.98 10.84 -7.96
C SER A 97 -2.21 10.73 -8.85
N HIS A 98 -3.28 10.17 -8.31
CA HIS A 98 -4.53 9.93 -9.02
C HIS A 98 -5.71 10.45 -8.20
N ALA A 99 -6.66 11.10 -8.88
CA ALA A 99 -7.92 11.48 -8.27
C ALA A 99 -8.71 10.23 -7.88
N ALA A 100 -9.13 10.17 -6.62
CA ALA A 100 -10.00 9.15 -6.07
C ALA A 100 -10.71 9.79 -4.88
N GLY A 101 -11.99 10.13 -5.01
CA GLY A 101 -12.75 10.79 -3.95
C GLY A 101 -13.61 9.82 -3.16
N GLY A 102 -13.93 10.21 -1.92
CA GLY A 102 -14.94 9.55 -1.10
C GLY A 102 -14.42 9.09 0.25
N GLN A 103 -15.28 8.41 1.01
CA GLN A 103 -14.88 7.87 2.31
C GLN A 103 -14.08 6.58 2.13
N LEU A 104 -13.45 6.10 3.19
CA LEU A 104 -13.07 4.70 3.29
C LEU A 104 -14.23 3.98 3.95
N TYR A 105 -15.12 3.37 3.16
CA TYR A 105 -16.36 2.81 3.69
C TYR A 105 -16.04 1.75 4.76
N PRO A 106 -16.68 1.76 5.95
CA PRO A 106 -16.27 0.88 7.04
C PRO A 106 -16.40 -0.61 6.69
N ALA A 107 -15.45 -1.41 7.16
CA ALA A 107 -15.45 -2.85 7.04
C ALA A 107 -15.61 -3.50 8.44
N PRO A 108 -16.80 -3.42 9.08
CA PRO A 108 -17.03 -3.95 10.42
C PRO A 108 -16.82 -5.47 10.43
N GLY A 109 -16.22 -5.99 11.51
CA GLY A 109 -15.96 -7.43 11.67
C GLY A 109 -14.86 -8.01 10.76
N GLN A 110 -14.30 -7.23 9.83
CA GLN A 110 -13.20 -7.67 8.97
C GLN A 110 -11.85 -7.23 9.54
N ASN A 111 -10.97 -8.19 9.82
CA ASN A 111 -9.63 -7.92 10.31
C ASN A 111 -8.74 -7.25 9.25
N ALA A 112 -7.81 -6.42 9.71
CA ALA A 112 -6.71 -5.97 8.86
C ALA A 112 -5.77 -7.16 8.61
N ARG A 113 -5.25 -7.27 7.38
CA ARG A 113 -4.31 -8.32 6.99
C ARG A 113 -3.08 -7.69 6.36
N LEU A 114 -1.94 -8.30 6.67
CA LEU A 114 -0.63 -7.94 6.15
C LEU A 114 -0.19 -9.06 5.21
N GLY A 115 0.34 -8.71 4.05
CA GLY A 115 0.88 -9.68 3.09
C GLY A 115 -0.14 -10.68 2.53
N SER A 116 -1.44 -10.43 2.67
CA SER A 116 -2.50 -11.30 2.15
C SER A 116 -3.78 -10.53 1.93
N TYR A 117 -4.59 -11.01 0.99
CA TYR A 117 -5.94 -10.53 0.81
C TYR A 117 -6.87 -11.11 1.88
N VAL A 118 -8.17 -10.94 1.71
CA VAL A 118 -9.27 -11.30 2.63
C VAL A 118 -9.15 -12.69 3.26
N SER A 119 -8.43 -13.62 2.63
CA SER A 119 -8.04 -14.92 3.18
C SER A 119 -6.52 -15.12 3.13
N ALA A 120 -5.99 -16.03 3.95
CA ALA A 120 -4.57 -16.39 3.94
C ALA A 120 -4.14 -17.15 2.67
N VAL A 121 -5.10 -17.55 1.82
CA VAL A 121 -4.85 -18.30 0.60
C VAL A 121 -4.93 -17.44 -0.68
N ASP A 122 -5.45 -16.22 -0.59
CA ASP A 122 -5.68 -15.35 -1.75
C ASP A 122 -4.68 -14.19 -1.81
N TYR A 123 -4.12 -13.97 -3.01
CA TYR A 123 -3.24 -12.85 -3.35
C TYR A 123 -2.18 -12.55 -2.28
N GLN A 124 -1.48 -13.58 -1.81
CA GLN A 124 -0.43 -13.40 -0.82
C GLN A 124 0.72 -12.63 -1.41
N PHE A 125 1.29 -11.75 -0.60
CA PHE A 125 2.58 -11.17 -0.89
C PHE A 125 3.63 -12.28 -0.92
N ASN A 126 4.27 -12.43 -2.07
CA ASN A 126 5.38 -13.37 -2.26
C ASN A 126 6.67 -12.57 -2.31
N GLY A 127 7.40 -12.63 -1.20
CA GLY A 127 8.57 -11.80 -0.88
C GLY A 127 8.63 -11.55 0.62
N THR A 128 9.48 -10.62 1.05
CA THR A 128 9.57 -10.19 2.45
C THR A 128 9.05 -8.77 2.62
N LEU A 129 8.30 -8.55 3.71
CA LEU A 129 7.86 -7.23 4.17
C LEU A 129 8.55 -6.93 5.50
N ASP A 130 8.92 -5.67 5.70
CA ASP A 130 9.43 -5.17 6.98
C ASP A 130 8.91 -3.75 7.22
N GLU A 131 8.90 -3.35 8.49
CA GLU A 131 8.49 -2.02 8.96
C GLU A 131 7.18 -1.50 8.34
N LEU A 132 6.16 -2.35 8.23
CA LEU A 132 4.85 -1.90 7.76
C LEU A 132 4.25 -0.93 8.79
N ARG A 133 3.95 0.29 8.33
CA ARG A 133 3.39 1.37 9.12
C ARG A 133 2.08 1.84 8.51
N ILE A 134 1.12 2.16 9.37
CA ILE A 134 -0.21 2.62 8.98
C ILE A 134 -0.59 3.80 9.86
N SER A 135 -1.02 4.89 9.24
CA SER A 135 -1.47 6.09 9.91
C SER A 135 -2.82 6.54 9.37
N SER A 136 -3.69 7.04 10.24
CA SER A 136 -4.94 7.72 9.86
C SER A 136 -4.75 9.17 9.41
N VAL A 137 -3.50 9.60 9.22
CA VAL A 137 -3.10 10.92 8.74
C VAL A 137 -2.56 10.79 7.33
N ALA A 138 -2.95 11.69 6.43
CA ALA A 138 -2.30 11.84 5.14
C ALA A 138 -0.95 12.53 5.35
N ARG A 139 0.15 11.78 5.26
CA ARG A 139 1.51 12.30 5.49
C ARG A 139 1.98 13.09 4.28
N SER A 140 2.78 14.13 4.51
CA SER A 140 3.39 14.93 3.46
C SER A 140 4.52 14.19 2.74
N ALA A 141 4.88 14.63 1.54
CA ALA A 141 6.03 14.08 0.81
C ALA A 141 7.34 14.18 1.63
N ASP A 142 7.54 15.29 2.35
CA ASP A 142 8.73 15.47 3.21
C ASP A 142 8.76 14.47 4.37
N TRP A 143 7.59 14.15 4.95
CA TRP A 143 7.50 13.14 6.00
C TRP A 143 7.87 11.75 5.48
N ILE A 144 7.37 11.38 4.29
CA ILE A 144 7.68 10.09 3.64
C ILE A 144 9.18 10.01 3.30
N LYS A 145 9.76 11.10 2.80
CA LYS A 145 11.20 11.19 2.50
C LYS A 145 12.05 11.08 3.77
N ALA A 146 11.64 11.74 4.86
CA ALA A 146 12.32 11.64 6.14
C ALA A 146 12.24 10.23 6.73
N GLU A 147 11.07 9.58 6.64
CA GLU A 147 10.90 8.19 7.07
C GLU A 147 11.84 7.24 6.32
N TYR A 148 11.93 7.38 4.99
CA TYR A 148 12.87 6.61 4.18
C TYR A 148 14.32 6.82 4.65
N GLY A 149 14.74 8.08 4.85
CA GLY A 149 16.09 8.41 5.29
C GLY A 149 16.43 7.83 6.66
N GLN A 150 15.52 7.94 7.64
CA GLN A 150 15.74 7.41 8.99
C GLN A 150 15.88 5.88 8.98
N THR A 151 14.97 5.19 8.30
CA THR A 151 14.95 3.72 8.28
C THR A 151 16.09 3.13 7.45
N TYR A 152 16.47 3.79 6.36
CA TYR A 152 17.61 3.36 5.53
C TYR A 152 18.96 3.48 6.27
N VAL A 153 19.17 4.55 7.03
CA VAL A 153 20.42 4.77 7.78
C VAL A 153 20.58 3.73 8.88
N VAL A 154 19.52 3.40 9.62
CA VAL A 154 19.56 2.38 10.69
C VAL A 154 19.89 0.98 10.14
N GLY A 155 19.49 0.67 8.89
CA GLY A 155 19.84 -0.59 8.22
C GLY A 155 21.31 -0.68 7.75
N SER A 156 22.02 0.45 7.64
CA SER A 156 23.43 0.50 7.23
C SER A 156 24.42 0.40 8.40
N GLU A 157 23.94 0.41 9.65
CA GLU A 157 24.78 0.42 10.86
C GLU A 157 25.06 -1.00 11.42
N GLN A 158 24.65 -2.08 10.74
CA GLN A 158 24.93 -3.46 11.17
C GLN A 158 26.07 -4.17 10.42
N ALA A 159 26.92 -3.43 9.70
CA ALA A 159 28.10 -3.98 9.05
C ALA A 159 29.35 -3.20 9.46
N ASN A 160 29.87 -3.47 10.65
CA ASN A 160 31.28 -3.27 11.04
C ASN A 160 31.66 -4.27 12.13
#